data_AF-A0A7S0ZU90-F1
#
_entry.id   AF-A0A7S0ZU90-F1
#
_cell.length_a   1.000
_cell.length_b   1.000
_cell.length_c   1.000
_cell.angle_alpha   90.00
_cell.angle_beta   90.00
_cell.angle_gamma   90.00
#
_symmetry.space_group_name_H-M   'P 1'
#
loop_
_entity.id
_entity.type
_entity.pdbx_description
1 polymer ?
#
loop_
_entity_poly.entity_id
_entity_poly.type
_entity_poly.pdbx_seq_one_letter_code
_entity_poly.pdbx_strand_id
1 'polypeptide(L)'
;SIYFYSLIVRPSSEMVRPKASVAYFNDEGGELPRLGFIPSDPLDPRLRLDGVLCFADGKLDVSSYKDLVECFVGEPEPANHPNPDMPGVRSGEVVPRGLRIWDDVRAGSIGGKDGAGWIASFGWKREGKSVKTEKWFNIRMCGSWRFAFLLARLQLSVWERGLGAARKAAEERSRSDVPDWLREEGAEVADAVVGDDPVVERNAVTTPVKRQRVSSANATGSNNTASVHGDSKPPRPTEDQEPKSCKLSGVLARIRARVAA
;
A
#
# COMPACT_ATOMS: atom_id res chain seq x y z
N SER A 1 17.21 -26.09 44.98
CA SER A 1 16.68 -25.65 43.69
C SER A 1 15.83 -26.74 43.07
N ILE A 2 14.52 -26.54 43.01
CA ILE A 2 13.57 -27.50 42.44
C ILE A 2 13.22 -26.99 41.05
N TYR A 3 13.58 -27.75 40.01
CA TYR A 3 13.25 -27.44 38.62
C TYR A 3 11.82 -27.89 38.34
N PHE A 4 10.91 -26.94 38.12
CA PHE A 4 9.58 -27.22 37.60
C PHE A 4 9.66 -27.43 36.08
N TYR A 5 9.49 -28.67 35.64
CA TYR A 5 9.19 -28.98 34.24
C TYR A 5 7.75 -28.54 33.96
N SER A 6 7.60 -27.46 33.19
CA SER A 6 6.30 -27.04 32.66
C SER A 6 5.90 -28.00 31.53
N LEU A 7 4.95 -28.88 31.82
CA LEU A 7 4.34 -29.79 30.86
C LEU A 7 3.47 -28.95 29.90
N ILE A 8 3.98 -28.68 28.70
CA ILE A 8 3.19 -28.04 27.63
C ILE A 8 2.21 -29.09 27.10
N VAL A 9 0.98 -29.08 27.64
CA VAL A 9 -0.16 -29.81 27.08
C VAL A 9 -0.55 -29.11 25.79
N ARG A 10 -0.19 -29.70 24.64
CA ARG A 10 -0.69 -29.25 23.34
C ARG A 10 -2.20 -29.49 23.31
N PRO A 11 -3.06 -28.47 23.12
CA PRO A 11 -4.46 -28.71 22.87
C PRO A 11 -4.58 -29.49 21.56
N SER A 12 -5.26 -30.64 21.63
CA SER A 12 -5.66 -31.42 20.47
C SER A 12 -6.56 -30.55 19.62
N SER A 13 -5.97 -29.94 18.58
CA SER A 13 -6.69 -29.19 17.56
C SER A 13 -7.54 -30.19 16.77
N GLU A 14 -8.79 -30.37 17.21
CA GLU A 14 -9.82 -30.98 16.39
C GLU A 14 -9.91 -30.17 15.10
N MET A 15 -9.35 -30.74 14.04
CA MET A 15 -9.46 -30.24 12.68
C MET A 15 -10.95 -30.18 12.29
N VAL A 16 -11.59 -29.03 12.53
CA VAL A 16 -12.79 -28.65 11.79
C VAL A 16 -12.35 -28.46 10.35
N ARG A 17 -12.42 -29.54 9.57
CA ARG A 17 -12.18 -29.48 8.13
C ARG A 17 -13.19 -28.50 7.55
N PRO A 18 -12.75 -27.45 6.83
CA PRO A 18 -13.68 -26.56 6.14
C PRO A 18 -14.54 -27.42 5.21
N LYS A 19 -15.86 -27.32 5.37
CA LYS A 19 -16.84 -28.01 4.54
C LYS A 19 -16.52 -27.72 3.08
N ALA A 20 -16.38 -28.80 2.31
CA ALA A 20 -16.01 -28.79 0.90
C ALA A 20 -16.77 -27.71 0.13
N SER A 21 -16.03 -26.93 -0.67
CA SER A 21 -16.59 -25.90 -1.53
C SER A 21 -17.60 -26.53 -2.49
N VAL A 22 -18.84 -26.02 -2.42
CA VAL A 22 -19.95 -26.42 -3.29
C VAL A 22 -19.51 -26.20 -4.73
N ALA A 23 -19.36 -27.30 -5.47
CA ALA A 23 -19.11 -27.30 -6.89
C ALA A 23 -20.37 -26.81 -7.60
N TYR A 24 -20.35 -25.58 -8.12
CA TYR A 24 -21.36 -25.16 -9.08
C TYR A 24 -20.99 -25.77 -10.44
N PHE A 25 -21.69 -26.83 -10.83
CA PHE A 25 -21.62 -27.39 -12.17
C PHE A 25 -22.57 -26.61 -13.06
N ASN A 26 -22.08 -26.07 -14.17
CA ASN A 26 -22.93 -25.60 -15.26
C ASN A 26 -23.32 -26.79 -16.14
N ASP A 27 -24.53 -26.77 -16.70
CA ASP A 27 -25.12 -27.82 -17.57
C ASP A 27 -24.33 -28.09 -18.88
N GLU A 28 -23.32 -27.26 -19.17
CA GLU A 28 -22.47 -27.30 -20.36
C GLU A 28 -21.11 -28.01 -20.12
N GLY A 29 -20.99 -28.87 -19.10
CA GLY A 29 -19.86 -29.81 -18.92
C GLY A 29 -18.44 -29.23 -18.76
N GLY A 30 -18.26 -27.92 -18.92
CA GLY A 30 -17.01 -27.21 -18.68
C GLY A 30 -16.95 -26.72 -17.24
N GLU A 31 -16.02 -27.24 -16.44
CA GLU A 31 -15.66 -26.61 -15.17
C GLU A 31 -15.17 -25.19 -15.47
N LEU A 32 -16.01 -24.19 -15.22
CA LEU A 32 -15.52 -22.82 -15.17
C LEU A 32 -14.38 -22.79 -14.14
N PRO A 33 -13.23 -22.18 -14.45
CA PRO A 33 -12.15 -22.06 -13.48
C PRO A 33 -12.76 -21.44 -12.23
N ARG A 34 -12.75 -22.21 -11.13
CA ARG A 34 -13.28 -21.75 -9.85
C ARG A 34 -12.42 -20.56 -9.44
N LEU A 35 -12.89 -19.35 -9.76
CA LEU A 35 -12.32 -18.13 -9.21
C LEU A 35 -12.25 -18.33 -7.70
N GLY A 36 -11.03 -18.27 -7.19
CA GLY A 36 -10.75 -18.62 -5.81
C GLY A 36 -11.47 -17.67 -4.88
N PHE A 37 -12.04 -18.22 -3.81
CA PHE A 37 -12.71 -17.43 -2.79
C PHE A 37 -11.65 -16.78 -1.89
N ILE A 38 -11.58 -15.45 -1.87
CA ILE A 38 -10.78 -14.72 -0.89
C ILE A 38 -11.54 -14.72 0.44
N PRO A 39 -10.97 -15.22 1.56
CA PRO A 39 -11.60 -15.22 2.87
C PRO A 39 -12.12 -13.84 3.28
N SER A 40 -13.21 -13.76 4.04
CA SER A 40 -13.77 -12.49 4.55
C SER A 40 -12.81 -11.79 5.52
N ASP A 41 -12.90 -10.47 5.63
CA ASP A 41 -12.00 -9.71 6.53
C ASP A 41 -12.39 -9.99 7.99
N PRO A 42 -11.41 -10.22 8.89
CA PRO A 42 -11.72 -10.35 10.30
C PRO A 42 -12.25 -9.01 10.83
N LEU A 43 -13.25 -9.08 11.71
CA LEU A 43 -13.83 -7.91 12.38
C LEU A 43 -12.95 -7.43 13.54
N ASP A 44 -11.64 -7.32 13.30
CA ASP A 44 -10.66 -6.92 14.30
C ASP A 44 -10.59 -5.37 14.41
N PRO A 45 -10.74 -4.80 15.62
CA PRO A 45 -10.65 -3.35 15.82
C PRO A 45 -9.33 -2.73 15.35
N ARG A 46 -8.22 -3.48 15.39
CA ARG A 46 -6.89 -3.00 14.94
C ARG A 46 -6.84 -2.75 13.44
N LEU A 47 -7.69 -3.40 12.65
CA LEU A 47 -7.83 -3.16 11.21
C LEU A 47 -8.72 -1.95 10.88
N ARG A 48 -9.16 -1.20 11.91
CA ARG A 48 -9.90 0.06 11.77
C ARG A 48 -9.00 1.22 12.20
N LEU A 49 -9.31 2.41 11.68
CA LEU A 49 -8.55 3.63 11.97
C LEU A 49 -8.46 4.00 13.46
N ASP A 50 -9.43 3.60 14.28
CA ASP A 50 -9.46 3.97 15.70
C ASP A 50 -8.71 2.97 16.60
N GLY A 51 -8.53 1.72 16.16
CA GLY A 51 -7.78 0.69 16.88
C GLY A 51 -6.37 0.47 16.35
N VAL A 52 -5.96 1.25 15.36
CA VAL A 52 -4.71 1.06 14.64
C VAL A 52 -3.48 1.23 15.54
N LEU A 53 -2.52 0.30 15.43
CA LEU A 53 -1.28 0.33 16.18
C LEU A 53 -0.14 0.82 15.27
N CYS A 54 0.42 1.98 15.61
CA CYS A 54 1.51 2.62 14.88
C CYS A 54 2.71 2.84 15.80
N PHE A 55 3.90 2.82 15.21
CA PHE A 55 5.11 3.33 15.83
C PHE A 55 5.10 4.87 15.91
N ALA A 56 6.06 5.43 16.63
CA ALA A 56 6.25 6.87 16.76
C ALA A 56 6.52 7.59 15.41
N ASP A 57 6.98 6.87 14.38
CA ASP A 57 7.17 7.42 13.04
C ASP A 57 5.89 7.43 12.18
N GLY A 58 4.74 7.05 12.77
CA GLY A 58 3.44 7.00 12.09
C GLY A 58 3.29 5.81 11.14
N LYS A 59 4.19 4.82 11.20
CA LYS A 59 4.05 3.58 10.44
C LYS A 59 3.40 2.49 11.29
N LEU A 60 2.57 1.66 10.66
CA LEU A 60 1.94 0.49 11.28
C LEU A 60 2.95 -0.46 11.92
N ASP A 61 2.68 -0.95 13.12
CA ASP A 61 3.44 -2.06 13.69
C ASP A 61 2.92 -3.39 13.15
N VAL A 62 3.51 -3.89 12.06
CA VAL A 62 3.10 -5.15 11.40
C VAL A 62 3.20 -6.35 12.34
N SER A 63 4.11 -6.33 13.33
CA SER A 63 4.26 -7.44 14.26
C SER A 63 3.03 -7.62 15.15
N SER A 64 2.35 -6.52 15.47
CA SER A 64 1.13 -6.51 16.27
C SER A 64 -0.10 -7.08 15.56
N TYR A 65 0.01 -7.49 14.29
CA TYR A 65 -1.09 -8.08 13.51
C TYR A 65 -0.80 -9.51 13.04
N LYS A 66 0.31 -10.13 13.46
CA LYS A 66 0.72 -11.46 12.98
C LYS A 66 -0.29 -12.56 13.28
N ASP A 67 -1.03 -12.43 14.38
CA ASP A 67 -2.10 -13.33 14.76
C ASP A 67 -3.28 -13.33 13.78
N LEU A 68 -3.49 -12.24 13.03
CA LEU A 68 -4.56 -12.15 12.03
C LEU A 68 -4.24 -12.87 10.72
N VAL A 69 -2.98 -13.27 10.50
CA VAL A 69 -2.58 -14.00 9.28
C VAL A 69 -3.34 -15.33 9.18
N GLU A 70 -3.65 -15.95 10.31
CA GLU A 70 -4.40 -17.21 10.37
C GLU A 70 -5.81 -17.10 9.77
N CYS A 71 -6.42 -15.91 9.80
CA CYS A 71 -7.74 -15.68 9.20
C CYS A 71 -7.72 -15.76 7.66
N PHE A 72 -6.54 -15.69 7.04
CA PHE A 72 -6.36 -15.72 5.59
C PHE A 72 -5.74 -17.04 5.10
N VAL A 73 -5.67 -18.05 5.96
CA VAL A 73 -5.23 -19.40 5.57
C VAL A 73 -6.19 -19.96 4.52
N GLY A 74 -5.63 -20.50 3.44
CA GLY A 74 -6.40 -21.01 2.30
C GLY A 74 -6.77 -19.95 1.26
N GLU A 75 -6.21 -18.73 1.35
CA GLU A 75 -6.25 -17.79 0.24
C GLU A 75 -5.67 -18.45 -1.03
N PRO A 76 -6.38 -18.37 -2.17
CA PRO A 76 -5.91 -18.93 -3.43
C PRO A 76 -4.62 -18.26 -3.91
N GLU A 77 -3.95 -18.86 -4.90
CA GLU A 77 -2.81 -18.21 -5.55
C GLU A 77 -3.25 -16.97 -6.34
N PRO A 78 -2.36 -15.97 -6.55
CA PRO A 78 -2.70 -14.70 -7.22
C PRO A 78 -3.37 -14.84 -8.59
N ALA A 79 -2.99 -15.86 -9.35
CA ALA A 79 -3.58 -16.14 -10.67
C ALA A 79 -5.07 -16.52 -10.60
N ASN A 80 -5.52 -17.03 -9.45
CA ASN A 80 -6.89 -17.47 -9.21
C ASN A 80 -7.72 -16.44 -8.42
N HIS A 81 -7.16 -15.27 -8.14
CA HIS A 81 -7.91 -14.18 -7.51
C HIS A 81 -8.95 -13.59 -8.48
N PRO A 82 -10.01 -12.92 -7.98
CA PRO A 82 -11.00 -12.27 -8.85
C PRO A 82 -10.39 -11.27 -9.83
N ASN A 83 -9.29 -10.62 -9.44
CA ASN A 83 -8.47 -9.81 -10.33
C ASN A 83 -6.99 -10.22 -10.19
N PRO A 84 -6.44 -11.00 -11.14
CA PRO A 84 -5.05 -11.45 -11.10
C PRO A 84 -4.00 -10.34 -11.18
N ASP A 85 -4.35 -9.15 -11.67
CA ASP A 85 -3.45 -8.00 -11.71
C ASP A 85 -3.50 -7.17 -10.42
N MET A 86 -4.50 -7.44 -9.58
CA MET A 86 -4.66 -6.83 -8.26
C MET A 86 -4.93 -7.86 -7.16
N PRO A 87 -4.02 -8.82 -6.92
CA PRO A 87 -4.23 -9.86 -5.92
C PRO A 87 -4.48 -9.28 -4.52
N GLY A 88 -5.54 -9.78 -3.88
CA GLY A 88 -5.96 -9.39 -2.54
C GLY A 88 -7.13 -8.41 -2.57
N VAL A 89 -7.48 -7.86 -3.74
CA VAL A 89 -8.65 -6.99 -3.94
C VAL A 89 -9.87 -7.85 -4.29
N ARG A 90 -10.99 -7.64 -3.59
CA ARG A 90 -12.24 -8.35 -3.90
C ARG A 90 -12.97 -7.71 -5.07
N SER A 91 -13.89 -8.46 -5.67
CA SER A 91 -14.81 -7.94 -6.69
C SER A 91 -15.59 -6.74 -6.17
N GLY A 92 -15.58 -5.62 -6.91
CA GLY A 92 -16.25 -4.37 -6.53
C GLY A 92 -15.50 -3.50 -5.51
N GLU A 93 -14.37 -3.97 -4.98
CA GLU A 93 -13.56 -3.17 -4.07
C GLU A 93 -12.67 -2.19 -4.85
N VAL A 94 -12.70 -0.92 -4.44
CA VAL A 94 -11.92 0.14 -5.07
C VAL A 94 -10.55 0.25 -4.39
N VAL A 95 -9.49 0.25 -5.19
CA VAL A 95 -8.12 0.49 -4.71
C VAL A 95 -7.90 2.00 -4.55
N PRO A 96 -7.63 2.50 -3.33
CA PRO A 96 -7.37 3.93 -3.12
C PRO A 96 -6.14 4.43 -3.88
N ARG A 97 -6.18 5.71 -4.27
CA ARG A 97 -5.01 6.37 -4.86
C ARG A 97 -3.86 6.39 -3.87
N GLY A 98 -2.67 5.99 -4.34
CA GLY A 98 -1.50 5.86 -3.49
C GLY A 98 -1.20 4.42 -3.08
N LEU A 99 -2.08 3.46 -3.36
CA LEU A 99 -1.72 2.04 -3.31
C LEU A 99 -1.28 1.54 -4.68
N ARG A 100 -0.25 0.70 -4.71
CA ARG A 100 0.18 -0.04 -5.90
C ARG A 100 0.76 -1.38 -5.51
N ILE A 101 0.80 -2.31 -6.46
CA ILE A 101 1.50 -3.59 -6.30
C ILE A 101 2.95 -3.44 -6.75
N TRP A 102 3.81 -4.23 -6.13
CA TRP A 102 5.11 -4.58 -6.68
C TRP A 102 5.21 -6.11 -6.74
N ASP A 103 5.78 -6.61 -7.82
CA ASP A 103 6.00 -8.04 -8.04
C ASP A 103 7.26 -8.20 -8.90
N ASP A 104 8.37 -8.51 -8.25
CA ASP A 104 9.67 -8.66 -8.90
C ASP A 104 9.72 -9.90 -9.81
N VAL A 105 8.92 -10.94 -9.51
CA VAL A 105 8.84 -12.17 -10.32
C VAL A 105 8.18 -11.85 -11.65
N ARG A 106 7.01 -11.18 -11.61
CA ARG A 106 6.33 -10.72 -12.84
C ARG A 106 7.16 -9.70 -13.62
N ALA A 107 8.00 -8.93 -12.95
CA ALA A 107 8.91 -7.99 -13.60
C ALA A 107 10.13 -8.66 -14.26
N GLY A 108 10.30 -9.99 -14.13
CA GLY A 108 11.43 -10.71 -14.69
C GLY A 108 12.75 -10.42 -13.98
N SER A 109 12.71 -10.06 -12.69
CA SER A 109 13.92 -9.90 -11.89
C SER A 109 14.56 -11.27 -11.65
N ILE A 110 15.80 -11.46 -12.11
CA ILE A 110 16.55 -12.74 -12.01
C ILE A 110 17.46 -12.76 -10.77
N GLY A 111 17.32 -11.76 -9.88
CA GLY A 111 18.30 -11.46 -8.82
C GLY A 111 18.21 -12.31 -7.55
N GLY A 112 17.34 -13.32 -7.48
CA GLY A 112 17.12 -14.14 -6.27
C GLY A 112 16.57 -13.35 -5.07
N LYS A 113 16.23 -12.07 -5.28
CA LYS A 113 15.61 -11.18 -4.29
C LYS A 113 14.18 -10.88 -4.71
N ASP A 114 13.48 -11.93 -5.12
CA ASP A 114 12.17 -11.77 -5.70
C ASP A 114 11.19 -11.50 -4.55
N GLY A 115 10.68 -10.29 -4.51
CA GLY A 115 9.64 -9.87 -3.60
C GLY A 115 8.34 -9.60 -4.34
N ALA A 116 7.24 -9.66 -3.61
CA ALA A 116 5.96 -9.19 -4.10
C ALA A 116 5.12 -8.67 -2.93
N GLY A 117 4.15 -7.81 -3.22
CA GLY A 117 3.21 -7.30 -2.23
C GLY A 117 2.63 -5.95 -2.60
N TRP A 118 2.20 -5.23 -1.57
CA TRP A 118 1.52 -3.93 -1.70
C TRP A 118 2.40 -2.80 -1.17
N ILE A 119 2.36 -1.66 -1.85
CA ILE A 119 3.05 -0.43 -1.45
C ILE A 119 2.00 0.64 -1.17
N ALA A 120 2.00 1.15 0.06
CA ALA A 120 1.32 2.39 0.40
C ALA A 120 2.26 3.57 0.15
N SER A 121 1.82 4.53 -0.65
CA SER A 121 2.57 5.72 -1.03
C SER A 121 1.77 6.96 -0.78
N PHE A 122 2.43 7.92 -0.16
CA PHE A 122 1.79 9.15 0.25
C PHE A 122 2.71 10.33 -0.02
N GLY A 123 2.19 11.34 -0.71
CA GLY A 123 2.92 12.54 -1.07
C GLY A 123 2.26 13.77 -0.48
N TRP A 124 3.05 14.65 0.13
CA TRP A 124 2.57 15.96 0.59
C TRP A 124 3.59 17.04 0.26
N LYS A 125 3.14 18.29 0.17
CA LYS A 125 4.01 19.43 -0.12
C LYS A 125 4.22 20.20 1.18
N ARG A 126 5.49 20.42 1.54
CA ARG A 126 5.91 21.27 2.66
C ARG A 126 6.89 22.30 2.14
N GLU A 127 6.59 23.58 2.32
CA GLU A 127 7.50 24.70 1.95
C GLU A 127 8.02 24.59 0.50
N GLY A 128 7.12 24.24 -0.44
CA GLY A 128 7.47 24.05 -1.85
C GLY A 128 8.18 22.74 -2.19
N LYS A 129 8.62 21.95 -1.20
CA LYS A 129 9.24 20.64 -1.40
C LYS A 129 8.19 19.53 -1.29
N SER A 130 8.09 18.67 -2.32
CA SER A 130 7.27 17.46 -2.23
C SER A 130 8.02 16.39 -1.43
N VAL A 131 7.45 15.98 -0.31
CA VAL A 131 7.93 14.84 0.49
C VAL A 131 7.07 13.63 0.15
N LYS A 132 7.71 12.56 -0.31
CA LYS A 132 7.06 11.28 -0.61
C LYS A 132 7.48 10.26 0.43
N THR A 133 6.51 9.66 1.09
CA THR A 133 6.68 8.57 2.05
C THR A 133 6.09 7.30 1.45
N GLU A 134 6.81 6.18 1.61
CA GLU A 134 6.33 4.87 1.16
C GLU A 134 6.49 3.84 2.26
N LYS A 135 5.62 2.83 2.25
CA LYS A 135 5.72 1.64 3.09
C LYS A 135 5.32 0.41 2.29
N TRP A 136 6.14 -0.63 2.43
CA TRP A 136 6.07 -1.84 1.64
C TRP A 136 5.57 -2.98 2.53
N PHE A 137 4.56 -3.71 2.06
CA PHE A 137 3.94 -4.84 2.74
C PHE A 137 4.22 -6.09 1.92
N ASN A 138 5.30 -6.78 2.27
CA ASN A 138 5.77 -7.96 1.57
C ASN A 138 4.86 -9.15 1.84
N ILE A 139 4.49 -9.88 0.79
CA ILE A 139 3.66 -11.08 0.88
C ILE A 139 4.27 -12.16 1.77
N ARG A 140 5.60 -12.34 1.77
CA ARG A 140 6.30 -13.33 2.61
C ARG A 140 6.20 -13.00 4.10
N MET A 141 6.09 -11.70 4.43
CA MET A 141 5.91 -11.23 5.80
C MET A 141 4.44 -11.26 6.23
N CYS A 142 3.52 -10.97 5.30
CA CYS A 142 2.09 -10.91 5.57
C CYS A 142 1.41 -12.29 5.46
N GLY A 143 2.00 -13.25 4.75
CA GLY A 143 1.41 -14.57 4.49
C GLY A 143 0.22 -14.60 3.53
N SER A 144 -0.36 -13.43 3.20
CA SER A 144 -1.58 -13.30 2.39
C SER A 144 -1.60 -11.99 1.61
N TRP A 145 -2.09 -12.04 0.37
CA TRP A 145 -2.20 -10.87 -0.53
C TRP A 145 -3.33 -9.97 -0.07
N ARG A 146 -4.45 -10.56 0.32
CA ARG A 146 -5.56 -9.85 0.96
C ARG A 146 -5.08 -9.12 2.20
N PHE A 147 -4.33 -9.79 3.07
CA PHE A 147 -3.84 -9.18 4.29
C PHE A 147 -2.84 -8.04 4.02
N ALA A 148 -1.90 -8.23 3.10
CA ALA A 148 -0.97 -7.18 2.68
C ALA A 148 -1.72 -5.94 2.14
N PHE A 149 -2.77 -6.14 1.33
CA PHE A 149 -3.62 -5.06 0.82
C PHE A 149 -4.33 -4.31 1.96
N LEU A 150 -4.91 -5.01 2.93
CA LEU A 150 -5.60 -4.39 4.07
C LEU A 150 -4.65 -3.52 4.89
N LEU A 151 -3.44 -4.01 5.19
CA LEU A 151 -2.43 -3.25 5.93
C LEU A 151 -1.95 -2.03 5.13
N ALA A 152 -1.76 -2.17 3.82
CA ALA A 152 -1.39 -1.04 2.96
C ALA A 152 -2.47 0.05 2.94
N ARG A 153 -3.75 -0.35 2.80
CA ARG A 153 -4.90 0.55 2.87
C ARG A 153 -5.00 1.25 4.22
N LEU A 154 -4.81 0.51 5.31
CA LEU A 154 -4.83 1.06 6.66
C LEU A 154 -3.70 2.09 6.87
N GLN A 155 -2.49 1.78 6.41
CA GLN A 155 -1.36 2.71 6.48
C GLN A 155 -1.61 4.01 5.73
N LEU A 156 -2.17 3.92 4.53
CA LEU A 156 -2.53 5.10 3.74
C LEU A 156 -3.56 5.96 4.48
N SER A 157 -4.59 5.32 5.03
CA SER A 157 -5.65 6.00 5.78
C SER A 157 -5.11 6.71 7.04
N VAL A 158 -4.12 6.11 7.72
CA VAL A 158 -3.42 6.73 8.85
C VAL A 158 -2.70 8.01 8.42
N TRP A 159 -1.98 7.99 7.30
CA TRP A 159 -1.29 9.17 6.79
C TRP A 159 -2.24 10.28 6.35
N GLU A 160 -3.35 9.93 5.70
CA GLU A 160 -4.40 10.88 5.32
C GLU A 160 -5.02 11.57 6.54
N ARG A 161 -5.34 10.81 7.60
CA ARG A 161 -5.85 11.36 8.87
C ARG A 161 -4.83 12.28 9.54
N GLY A 162 -3.56 11.89 9.54
CA GLY A 162 -2.45 12.67 10.10
C GLY A 162 -2.28 14.04 9.42
N LEU A 163 -2.38 14.10 8.09
CA LEU A 163 -2.36 15.38 7.38
C LEU A 163 -3.55 16.27 7.71
N GLY A 164 -4.75 15.68 7.81
CA GLY A 164 -5.95 16.42 8.19
C GLY A 164 -5.79 17.09 9.56
N ALA A 165 -5.24 16.37 10.54
CA ALA A 165 -4.97 16.90 11.87
C ALA A 165 -3.89 18.00 11.84
N ALA A 166 -2.78 17.78 11.14
CA ALA A 166 -1.71 18.78 11.02
C ALA A 166 -2.19 20.07 10.32
N ARG A 167 -3.02 19.94 9.28
CA ARG A 167 -3.61 21.09 8.58
C ARG A 167 -4.56 21.87 9.48
N LYS A 168 -5.45 21.18 10.21
CA LYS A 168 -6.35 21.83 11.17
C LYS A 168 -5.57 22.57 12.26
N ALA A 169 -4.53 21.95 12.83
CA ALA A 169 -3.69 22.59 13.84
C ALA A 169 -2.93 23.81 13.29
N ALA A 170 -2.47 23.76 12.04
CA ALA A 170 -1.83 24.90 11.39
C ALA A 170 -2.82 26.05 11.11
N GLU A 171 -4.04 25.72 10.68
CA GLU A 171 -5.11 26.69 10.43
C GLU A 171 -5.55 27.38 11.73
N GLU A 172 -5.69 26.63 12.82
CA GLU A 172 -6.03 27.17 14.14
C GLU A 172 -4.94 28.12 14.67
N ARG A 173 -3.65 27.76 14.52
CA ARG A 173 -2.53 28.67 14.83
C ARG A 173 -2.56 29.94 13.99
N SER A 174 -2.82 29.82 12.68
CA SER A 174 -2.90 30.99 11.80
C SER A 174 -4.06 31.93 12.16
N ARG A 175 -5.13 31.39 12.76
CA ARG A 175 -6.28 32.17 13.23
C ARG A 175 -6.01 32.86 14.58
N SER A 176 -5.15 32.29 15.44
CA SER A 176 -4.76 32.90 16.72
C SER A 176 -3.70 33.99 16.57
N ASP A 177 -2.91 33.98 15.49
CA ASP A 177 -1.85 34.97 15.23
C ASP A 177 -2.38 36.32 14.70
N VAL A 178 -3.70 36.51 14.58
CA VAL A 178 -4.27 37.83 14.32
C VAL A 178 -4.11 38.67 15.59
N PRO A 179 -3.31 39.74 15.57
CA PRO A 179 -3.03 40.52 16.76
C PRO A 179 -4.31 41.11 17.35
N ASP A 180 -4.45 41.00 18.68
CA ASP A 180 -5.63 41.47 19.41
C ASP A 180 -5.91 42.96 19.19
N TRP A 181 -4.88 43.77 18.94
CA TRP A 181 -5.01 45.19 18.62
C TRP A 181 -5.71 45.49 17.29
N LEU A 182 -5.75 44.52 16.35
CA LEU A 182 -6.52 44.65 15.12
C LEU A 182 -8.02 44.33 15.32
N ARG A 183 -8.38 43.82 16.50
CA ARG A 183 -9.74 43.38 16.83
C ARG A 183 -10.58 44.49 17.47
N GLU A 184 -9.96 45.48 18.09
CA GLU A 184 -10.68 46.49 18.88
C GLU A 184 -11.13 47.73 18.09
N GLU A 185 -10.64 47.99 16.87
CA GLU A 185 -11.05 49.21 16.11
C GLU A 185 -12.35 49.07 15.30
N GLY A 186 -13.06 47.93 15.34
CA GLY A 186 -14.24 47.67 14.48
C GLY A 186 -15.56 47.34 15.17
N ALA A 187 -15.61 47.29 16.52
CA ALA A 187 -16.77 46.77 17.25
C ALA A 187 -17.86 47.81 17.56
N GLU A 188 -17.72 49.08 17.17
CA GLU A 188 -18.63 50.15 17.62
C GLU A 188 -19.46 50.82 16.50
N VAL A 189 -19.60 50.23 15.31
CA VAL A 189 -20.46 50.82 14.24
C VAL A 189 -21.22 49.76 13.44
N ALA A 190 -22.09 48.99 14.08
CA ALA A 190 -23.08 48.18 13.37
C ALA A 190 -24.33 47.95 14.22
N ASP A 191 -24.89 49.03 14.75
CA ASP A 191 -26.32 49.08 15.08
C ASP A 191 -26.97 50.08 14.11
N ALA A 192 -28.13 49.69 13.57
CA ALA A 192 -28.97 50.44 12.64
C ALA A 192 -28.49 50.62 11.17
N VAL A 193 -28.74 49.62 10.32
CA VAL A 193 -29.49 49.87 9.06
C VAL A 193 -30.35 48.63 8.75
N VAL A 194 -31.61 48.69 9.20
CA VAL A 194 -32.72 47.91 8.64
C VAL A 194 -33.05 48.57 7.30
N GLY A 195 -32.73 47.90 6.21
CA GLY A 195 -33.03 48.32 4.85
C GLY A 195 -33.56 47.13 4.06
N ASP A 196 -34.88 47.08 3.97
CA ASP A 196 -35.64 46.26 3.04
C ASP A 196 -35.23 46.52 1.58
N ASP A 197 -35.62 45.57 0.71
CA ASP A 197 -35.63 45.61 -0.77
C ASP A 197 -34.39 45.11 -1.56
N PRO A 198 -34.56 44.66 -2.81
CA PRO A 198 -35.55 43.69 -3.28
C PRO A 198 -34.92 42.58 -4.15
N VAL A 199 -35.72 41.55 -4.41
CA VAL A 199 -35.48 40.45 -5.36
C VAL A 199 -35.08 40.99 -6.73
N VAL A 200 -33.82 40.77 -7.14
CA VAL A 200 -33.37 40.96 -8.53
C VAL A 200 -32.86 39.63 -9.09
N GLU A 201 -33.80 38.96 -9.75
CA GLU A 201 -33.63 37.88 -10.70
C GLU A 201 -32.82 38.37 -11.91
N ARG A 202 -31.57 37.92 -12.08
CA ARG A 202 -30.80 38.10 -13.32
C ARG A 202 -29.90 36.90 -13.66
N ASN A 203 -30.41 36.13 -14.61
CA ASN A 203 -29.79 35.74 -15.88
C ASN A 203 -28.45 34.98 -15.89
N ALA A 204 -28.62 33.72 -16.32
CA ALA A 204 -27.73 32.89 -17.14
C ALA A 204 -26.45 33.56 -17.67
N VAL A 205 -25.31 33.11 -17.15
CA VAL A 205 -24.00 33.27 -17.78
C VAL A 205 -23.61 31.93 -18.42
N THR A 206 -23.76 31.90 -19.75
CA THR A 206 -23.17 30.93 -20.67
C THR A 206 -21.65 30.89 -20.56
N THR A 207 -21.09 29.72 -20.29
CA THR A 207 -19.65 29.46 -20.34
C THR A 207 -19.20 29.07 -21.77
N PRO A 208 -18.07 29.61 -22.28
CA PRO A 208 -17.55 29.22 -23.58
C PRO A 208 -16.72 27.94 -23.51
N VAL A 209 -16.98 27.07 -24.49
CA VAL A 209 -16.32 25.78 -24.78
C VAL A 209 -14.81 25.96 -24.96
N LYS A 210 -14.01 25.29 -24.11
CA LYS A 210 -12.55 25.26 -24.23
C LYS A 210 -12.12 24.15 -25.20
N ARG A 211 -11.50 24.60 -26.28
CA ARG A 211 -10.92 23.87 -27.43
C ARG A 211 -10.26 22.52 -27.07
N GLN A 212 -10.70 21.52 -27.82
CA GLN A 212 -10.12 20.20 -28.04
C GLN A 212 -8.75 20.35 -28.72
N ARG A 213 -7.68 19.94 -28.04
CA ARG A 213 -6.33 19.84 -28.61
C ARG A 213 -6.17 18.47 -29.25
N VAL A 214 -6.16 18.47 -30.57
CA VAL A 214 -5.89 17.32 -31.45
C VAL A 214 -4.49 16.79 -31.14
N SER A 215 -4.40 15.53 -30.72
CA SER A 215 -3.15 14.78 -30.62
C SER A 215 -2.87 14.13 -31.96
N SER A 216 -1.90 14.68 -32.68
CA SER A 216 -1.35 14.09 -33.90
C SER A 216 -0.68 12.76 -33.58
N ALA A 217 -1.05 11.76 -34.37
CA ALA A 217 -0.42 10.48 -34.48
C ALA A 217 1.09 10.60 -34.74
N ASN A 218 1.86 9.70 -34.14
CA ASN A 218 3.08 9.22 -34.79
C ASN A 218 3.11 7.70 -34.68
N ALA A 219 2.69 7.08 -35.78
CA ALA A 219 2.87 5.68 -36.07
C ALA A 219 4.25 5.50 -36.70
N THR A 220 5.13 4.79 -36.00
CA THR A 220 6.33 4.15 -36.56
C THR A 220 6.42 2.84 -35.77
N GLY A 221 6.04 1.67 -36.29
CA GLY A 221 6.43 1.14 -37.58
C GLY A 221 7.79 0.47 -37.45
N SER A 222 7.85 -0.74 -36.90
CA SER A 222 8.94 -1.67 -37.14
C SER A 222 8.46 -3.10 -36.90
N ASN A 223 8.07 -3.70 -38.00
CA ASN A 223 8.08 -5.14 -38.21
C ASN A 223 9.48 -5.67 -37.92
N ASN A 224 9.59 -6.83 -37.27
CA ASN A 224 10.63 -7.79 -37.62
C ASN A 224 10.12 -9.21 -37.42
N THR A 225 9.77 -9.79 -38.55
CA THR A 225 9.58 -11.21 -38.84
C THR A 225 10.90 -11.98 -38.77
N ALA A 226 10.84 -13.15 -38.16
CA ALA A 226 11.59 -14.38 -38.44
C ALA A 226 13.13 -14.34 -38.51
N SER A 227 13.78 -15.15 -37.67
CA SER A 227 14.70 -16.17 -38.19
C SER A 227 14.96 -17.27 -37.17
N VAL A 228 14.51 -18.47 -37.53
CA VAL A 228 14.98 -19.74 -37.02
C VAL A 228 16.43 -19.90 -37.46
N HIS A 229 17.36 -20.15 -36.53
CA HIS A 229 18.56 -20.96 -36.77
C HIS A 229 19.00 -21.56 -35.44
N GLY A 230 18.92 -22.88 -35.36
CA GLY A 230 19.54 -23.64 -34.30
C GLY A 230 21.05 -23.69 -34.53
N ASP A 231 21.81 -23.57 -33.45
CA ASP A 231 23.15 -24.12 -33.42
C ASP A 231 23.49 -24.53 -31.99
N SER A 232 23.50 -25.85 -31.79
CA SER A 232 23.83 -26.51 -30.53
C SER A 232 25.33 -26.39 -30.29
N LYS A 233 25.74 -25.44 -29.46
CA LYS A 233 27.11 -25.35 -28.96
C LYS A 233 27.20 -26.04 -27.59
N PRO A 234 28.03 -27.10 -27.42
CA PRO A 234 28.19 -27.75 -26.12
C PRO A 234 28.93 -26.81 -25.13
N PRO A 235 28.58 -26.85 -23.84
CA PRO A 235 29.21 -26.01 -22.82
C PRO A 235 30.66 -26.45 -22.55
N ARG A 236 31.56 -25.47 -22.58
CA ARG A 236 32.97 -25.59 -22.16
C ARG A 236 33.05 -25.80 -20.64
N PRO A 237 33.92 -26.69 -20.13
CA PRO A 237 34.20 -26.75 -18.71
C PRO A 237 34.91 -25.45 -18.27
N THR A 238 34.28 -24.70 -17.38
CA THR A 238 34.86 -23.49 -16.79
C THR A 238 35.88 -23.90 -15.72
N GLU A 239 37.12 -23.55 -15.98
CA GLU A 239 38.26 -23.57 -15.06
C GLU A 239 37.98 -22.77 -13.77
N ASP A 240 38.65 -23.23 -12.73
CA ASP A 240 38.65 -22.73 -11.36
C ASP A 240 38.78 -21.21 -11.26
N GLN A 241 37.69 -20.54 -10.86
CA GLN A 241 37.76 -19.17 -10.37
C GLN A 241 38.06 -19.15 -8.87
N GLU A 242 39.30 -18.80 -8.60
CA GLU A 242 39.86 -18.40 -7.30
C GLU A 242 38.94 -17.40 -6.57
N PRO A 243 38.64 -17.60 -5.27
CA PRO A 243 37.72 -16.74 -4.53
C PRO A 243 38.33 -15.35 -4.33
N LYS A 244 37.76 -14.36 -5.01
CA LYS A 244 38.09 -12.94 -4.83
C LYS A 244 37.73 -12.50 -3.40
N SER A 245 38.78 -12.42 -2.58
CA SER A 245 38.82 -11.81 -1.25
C SER A 245 38.01 -10.51 -1.19
N CYS A 246 36.91 -10.56 -0.46
CA CYS A 246 36.03 -9.43 -0.22
C CYS A 246 36.69 -8.47 0.78
N LYS A 247 36.94 -7.23 0.34
CA LYS A 247 37.56 -6.12 1.10
C LYS A 247 36.65 -5.58 2.24
N LEU A 248 36.31 -6.42 3.21
CA LEU A 248 35.53 -6.01 4.41
C LEU A 248 36.41 -5.62 5.62
N SER A 249 37.73 -5.56 5.49
CA SER A 249 38.64 -5.27 6.61
C SER A 249 38.67 -3.79 7.06
N GLY A 250 38.09 -2.86 6.29
CA GLY A 250 38.22 -1.42 6.56
C GLY A 250 37.26 -0.83 7.61
N VAL A 251 36.13 -1.49 7.90
CA VAL A 251 35.07 -0.89 8.75
C VAL A 251 35.26 -1.23 10.23
N LEU A 252 35.71 -2.45 10.56
CA LEU A 252 35.94 -2.86 11.95
C LEU A 252 37.16 -2.17 12.60
N ALA A 253 38.14 -1.73 11.80
CA ALA A 253 39.27 -0.95 12.31
C ALA A 253 38.85 0.45 12.82
N ARG A 254 37.78 1.03 12.25
CA ARG A 254 37.30 2.38 12.64
C ARG A 254 36.47 2.39 13.93
N ILE A 255 35.85 1.27 14.29
CA ILE A 255 35.04 1.17 15.52
C ILE A 255 35.96 1.07 16.76
N ARG A 256 37.11 0.38 16.66
CA ARG A 256 38.04 0.23 17.79
C ARG A 256 38.76 1.52 18.18
N ALA A 257 38.93 2.46 17.26
CA ALA A 257 39.59 3.74 17.55
C ALA A 257 38.71 4.74 18.35
N ARG A 258 37.40 4.50 18.47
CA ARG A 258 36.47 5.41 19.18
C ARG A 258 36.14 5.00 20.61
N VAL A 259 36.60 3.83 21.06
CA VAL A 259 36.36 3.32 22.42
C VAL A 259 37.59 3.54 23.33
N ALA A 260 38.71 4.01 22.78
CA ALA A 260 39.96 4.22 23.50
C ALA A 260 40.34 5.72 23.66
N ALA A 261 39.41 6.64 23.42
CA ALA A 261 39.54 8.08 23.68
C ALA A 261 38.37 8.51 24.57
#